data_AF-A0A450XBF3-F1
#
_entry.id   AF-A0A450XBF3-F1
#
_cell.length_a   1.000
_cell.length_b   1.000
_cell.length_c   1.000
_cell.angle_alpha   90.00
_cell.angle_beta   90.00
_cell.angle_gamma   90.00
#
_symmetry.space_group_name_H-M   'P 1'
#
loop_
_entity.id
_entity.type
_entity.pdbx_description
1 polymer ?
#
loop_
_entity_poly.entity_id
_entity_poly.type
_entity_poly.pdbx_seq_one_letter_code
_entity_poly.pdbx_strand_id
1 'polypeptide(L)'
;VIVEVQYLPESAYLKRLAYGTAKTIVENLKLGESYDNVRKVYSVSLLYFDAVEGGDDYIYHGRTEFTGLHTHASVTLKRSLVGERVRIGETNIFPEYYLIPLKCFTDEIRDDLDQWLYAFKNNEVPDEFTAPGIVALKEKLD
;
A
#
# COMPACT_ATOMS: atom_id res chain seq x y z
N VAL A 1 -8.01 -14.17 -12.62
CA VAL A 1 -8.26 -13.46 -11.36
C VAL A 1 -7.97 -14.44 -10.23
N ILE A 2 -7.03 -14.13 -9.34
CA ILE A 2 -6.74 -14.94 -8.16
C ILE A 2 -7.22 -14.12 -6.97
N VAL A 3 -8.25 -14.61 -6.28
CA VAL A 3 -8.78 -14.02 -5.04
C VAL A 3 -8.42 -14.97 -3.92
N GLU A 4 -7.58 -14.52 -2.98
CA GLU A 4 -7.18 -15.28 -1.80
C GLU A 4 -7.79 -14.63 -0.56
N VAL A 5 -8.83 -15.24 0.02
CA VAL A 5 -9.41 -14.81 1.30
C VAL A 5 -8.93 -15.76 2.38
N GLN A 6 -8.17 -15.25 3.36
CA GLN A 6 -7.64 -16.06 4.45
C GLN A 6 -7.68 -15.28 5.77
N TYR A 7 -8.16 -15.95 6.82
CA TYR A 7 -8.21 -15.45 8.19
C TYR A 7 -6.93 -15.86 8.92
N LEU A 8 -6.10 -14.90 9.33
CA LEU A 8 -4.83 -15.16 10.03
C LEU A 8 -4.78 -14.48 11.39
N PRO A 9 -3.99 -15.03 12.35
CA PRO A 9 -3.72 -14.36 13.62
C PRO A 9 -2.97 -13.04 13.41
N GLU A 10 -3.32 -12.02 14.20
CA GLU A 10 -2.71 -10.69 14.19
C GLU A 10 -1.17 -10.74 14.33
N SER A 11 -0.66 -11.67 15.15
CA SER A 11 0.78 -11.84 15.40
C SER A 11 1.61 -12.26 14.19
N ALA A 12 0.99 -12.78 13.12
CA ALA A 12 1.65 -13.15 11.88
C ALA A 12 1.53 -12.08 10.79
N TYR A 13 0.76 -11.02 11.02
CA TYR A 13 0.34 -10.08 9.98
C TYR A 13 1.52 -9.37 9.31
N LEU A 14 2.40 -8.74 10.10
CA LEU A 14 3.58 -8.05 9.58
C LEU A 14 4.54 -9.00 8.84
N LYS A 15 4.71 -10.23 9.33
CA LYS A 15 5.54 -11.25 8.67
C LYS A 15 4.97 -11.62 7.30
N ARG A 16 3.65 -11.73 7.19
CA ARG A 16 2.97 -11.97 5.91
C ARG A 16 3.12 -10.79 4.96
N LEU A 17 3.00 -9.55 5.43
CA LEU A 17 3.21 -8.38 4.58
C LEU A 17 4.60 -8.38 3.96
N ALA A 18 5.63 -8.58 4.78
CA ALA A 18 7.01 -8.65 4.30
C ALA A 18 7.23 -9.83 3.32
N TYR A 19 6.69 -11.02 3.63
CA TYR A 19 6.78 -12.16 2.73
C TYR A 19 6.03 -11.92 1.41
N GLY A 20 4.83 -11.34 1.47
CA GLY A 20 3.97 -11.10 0.31
C GLY A 20 4.56 -10.09 -0.67
N THR A 21 5.17 -9.01 -0.16
CA THR A 21 5.85 -8.02 -1.02
C THR A 21 7.11 -8.62 -1.63
N ALA A 22 7.94 -9.32 -0.84
CA ALA A 22 9.13 -9.99 -1.36
C ALA A 22 8.79 -11.04 -2.43
N LYS A 23 7.75 -11.87 -2.18
CA LYS A 23 7.25 -12.86 -3.13
C LYS A 23 6.75 -12.18 -4.41
N THR A 24 5.96 -11.12 -4.30
CA THR A 24 5.48 -10.34 -5.46
C THR A 24 6.63 -9.83 -6.31
N ILE A 25 7.71 -9.31 -5.70
CA ILE A 25 8.91 -8.88 -6.43
C ILE A 25 9.51 -10.05 -7.20
N VAL A 26 9.74 -11.19 -6.53
CA VAL A 26 10.37 -12.37 -7.13
C VAL A 26 9.53 -12.96 -8.27
N GLU A 27 8.21 -13.07 -8.09
CA GLU A 27 7.31 -13.64 -9.11
C GLU A 27 7.20 -12.76 -10.37
N ASN A 28 7.49 -11.46 -10.24
CA ASN A 28 7.47 -10.51 -11.35
C ASN A 28 8.84 -10.27 -12.00
N LEU A 29 9.90 -10.95 -11.53
CA LEU A 29 11.24 -10.90 -12.14
C LEU A 29 11.65 -12.32 -12.57
N LYS A 30 11.75 -12.58 -13.88
CA LYS A 30 12.10 -13.92 -14.36
C LYS A 30 13.57 -14.23 -14.15
N LEU A 31 13.88 -15.52 -14.05
CA LEU A 31 15.26 -15.98 -13.96
C LEU A 31 16.08 -15.49 -15.18
N GLY A 32 17.14 -14.72 -14.91
CA GLY A 32 18.02 -14.14 -15.93
C GLY A 32 17.62 -12.75 -16.42
N GLU A 33 16.52 -12.15 -15.94
CA GLU A 33 16.19 -10.75 -16.23
C GLU A 33 17.07 -9.76 -15.45
N SER A 34 17.32 -8.58 -16.03
CA SER A 34 18.04 -7.47 -15.35
C SER A 34 17.27 -6.99 -14.13
N TYR A 35 18.00 -6.63 -13.06
CA TYR A 35 17.41 -5.99 -11.88
C TYR A 35 16.81 -4.61 -12.14
N ASP A 36 17.13 -3.97 -13.27
CA ASP A 36 16.46 -2.75 -13.71
C ASP A 36 14.95 -2.97 -13.97
N ASN A 37 14.53 -4.22 -14.17
CA ASN A 37 13.13 -4.60 -14.35
C ASN A 37 12.39 -4.83 -13.02
N VAL A 38 13.06 -4.73 -11.87
CA VAL A 38 12.40 -4.83 -10.57
C VAL A 38 11.39 -3.70 -10.45
N ARG A 39 10.11 -4.08 -10.31
CA ARG A 39 9.01 -3.13 -10.17
C ARG A 39 8.80 -2.77 -8.71
N LYS A 40 8.45 -1.50 -8.48
CA LYS A 40 7.98 -1.05 -7.17
C LYS A 40 6.70 -1.80 -6.80
N VAL A 41 6.62 -2.24 -5.55
CA VAL A 41 5.45 -2.92 -4.99
C VAL A 41 4.79 -2.03 -3.96
N TYR A 42 3.49 -1.82 -4.12
CA TYR A 42 2.63 -1.20 -3.13
C TYR A 42 1.76 -2.27 -2.48
N SER A 43 1.81 -2.36 -1.16
CA SER A 43 1.00 -3.28 -0.36
C SER A 43 -0.08 -2.49 0.36
N VAL A 44 -1.31 -2.52 -0.15
CA VAL A 44 -2.47 -1.88 0.49
C VAL A 44 -3.23 -2.92 1.31
N SER A 45 -3.49 -2.60 2.57
CA SER A 45 -4.09 -3.50 3.56
C SER A 45 -5.28 -2.84 4.25
N LEU A 46 -6.47 -3.36 3.99
CA LEU A 46 -7.69 -2.99 4.71
C LEU A 46 -7.80 -3.86 5.97
N LEU A 47 -7.73 -3.24 7.15
CA LEU A 47 -7.71 -3.93 8.44
C LEU A 47 -9.07 -3.79 9.11
N TYR A 48 -9.74 -4.93 9.33
CA TYR A 48 -11.04 -5.01 10.01
C TYR A 48 -10.91 -5.27 11.53
N PHE A 49 -9.68 -5.49 12.00
CA PHE A 49 -9.35 -5.67 13.42
C PHE A 49 -8.64 -4.42 13.97
N ASP A 50 -8.46 -4.37 15.29
CA ASP A 50 -7.76 -3.27 15.94
C ASP A 50 -6.25 -3.45 15.76
N ALA A 51 -5.67 -2.72 14.81
CA ALA A 51 -4.29 -2.90 14.38
C ALA A 51 -3.33 -1.83 14.92
N VAL A 52 -3.85 -0.78 15.56
CA VAL A 52 -3.06 0.38 15.96
C VAL A 52 -3.47 0.82 17.36
N GLU A 53 -2.52 0.78 18.29
CA GLU A 53 -2.71 1.34 19.63
C GLU A 53 -2.42 2.85 19.62
N GLY A 54 -3.41 3.67 19.98
CA GLY A 54 -3.21 5.12 20.20
C GLY A 54 -2.99 5.95 18.94
N GLY A 55 -3.44 5.47 17.77
CA GLY A 55 -3.35 6.19 16.51
C GLY A 55 -4.38 7.32 16.35
N ASP A 56 -4.00 8.38 15.64
CA ASP A 56 -4.82 9.55 15.34
C ASP A 56 -5.25 9.63 13.85
N ASP A 57 -4.86 8.64 13.05
CA ASP A 57 -5.15 8.54 11.62
C ASP A 57 -5.84 7.20 11.27
N TYR A 58 -6.40 7.11 10.07
CA TYR A 58 -6.99 5.90 9.49
C TYR A 58 -6.19 5.39 8.28
N ILE A 59 -5.13 6.08 7.87
CA ILE A 59 -4.17 5.61 6.85
C ILE A 59 -2.74 5.74 7.38
N TYR A 60 -2.02 4.62 7.47
CA TYR A 60 -0.63 4.58 7.90
C TYR A 60 0.28 4.15 6.76
N HIS A 61 1.24 5.02 6.39
CA HIS A 61 2.22 4.79 5.33
C HIS A 61 3.56 4.30 5.89
N GLY A 62 3.90 3.04 5.61
CA GLY A 62 5.20 2.46 5.90
C GLY A 62 6.11 2.50 4.68
N ARG A 63 7.28 3.12 4.80
CA ARG A 63 8.30 3.17 3.75
C ARG A 63 9.70 2.92 4.30
N THR A 64 10.61 2.48 3.44
CA THR A 64 12.03 2.38 3.80
C THR A 64 12.68 3.74 3.76
N GLU A 65 13.29 4.16 4.87
CA GLU A 65 14.11 5.37 4.97
C GLU A 65 15.52 5.01 5.43
N PHE A 66 16.52 5.73 4.90
CA PHE A 66 17.91 5.58 5.33
C PHE A 66 18.30 6.75 6.24
N THR A 67 18.69 6.42 7.47
CA THR A 67 19.17 7.39 8.46
C THR A 67 20.56 7.04 8.94
N GLY A 68 21.36 8.05 9.27
CA GLY A 68 22.69 7.85 9.82
C GLY A 68 22.61 7.27 11.23
N LEU A 69 23.26 6.13 11.48
CA LEU A 69 23.18 5.44 12.77
C LEU A 69 23.64 6.30 13.96
N HIS A 70 24.65 7.16 13.76
CA HIS A 70 25.20 8.01 14.81
C HIS A 70 24.61 9.43 14.83
N THR A 71 24.20 9.95 13.69
CA THR A 71 23.71 11.33 13.55
C THR A 71 22.19 11.43 13.59
N HIS A 72 21.50 10.30 13.38
CA HIS A 72 20.06 10.20 13.16
C HIS A 72 19.53 11.07 12.00
N ALA A 73 20.42 11.57 11.14
CA ALA A 73 20.04 12.41 10.00
C ALA A 73 19.60 11.55 8.82
N SER A 74 18.56 11.97 8.10
CA SER A 74 18.13 11.33 6.86
C SER A 74 19.19 11.50 5.76
N VAL A 75 19.35 10.47 4.93
CA VAL A 75 20.35 10.40 3.87
C VAL A 75 19.69 10.51 2.50
N THR A 76 20.23 11.38 1.64
CA THR A 76 19.89 11.41 0.22
C THR A 76 20.87 10.53 -0.58
N LEU A 77 20.36 9.48 -1.22
CA LEU A 77 21.16 8.60 -2.06
C LEU A 77 21.56 9.27 -3.39
N LYS A 78 22.74 8.92 -3.92
CA LYS A 78 23.20 9.43 -5.21
C LYS A 78 22.29 8.95 -6.34
N ARG A 79 21.89 9.86 -7.24
CA ARG A 79 21.02 9.55 -8.41
C ARG A 79 21.51 8.38 -9.26
N SER A 80 22.83 8.18 -9.38
CA SER A 80 23.42 7.07 -10.14
C SER A 80 23.10 5.69 -9.58
N LEU A 81 22.81 5.57 -8.27
CA LEU A 81 22.39 4.31 -7.64
C LEU A 81 20.93 3.98 -7.91
N VAL A 82 20.20 4.93 -8.49
CA VAL A 82 18.74 4.89 -8.55
C VAL A 82 18.21 4.88 -9.98
N GLY A 83 19.11 4.73 -10.95
CA GLY A 83 18.81 4.65 -12.38
C GLY A 83 18.61 6.03 -13.02
N GLU A 84 19.18 6.20 -14.21
CA GLU A 84 18.85 7.31 -15.11
C GLU A 84 17.84 6.84 -16.15
N ARG A 85 16.55 7.21 -15.99
CA ARG A 85 15.64 7.76 -17.03
C ARG A 85 14.14 7.44 -16.81
N VAL A 86 13.36 8.53 -16.70
CA VAL A 86 11.87 8.70 -16.84
C VAL A 86 11.03 8.25 -15.62
N ARG A 87 10.82 9.11 -14.59
CA ARG A 87 9.69 10.07 -14.34
C ARG A 87 8.31 9.38 -14.44
N ILE A 88 7.48 9.24 -13.40
CA ILE A 88 7.05 10.16 -12.31
C ILE A 88 6.84 9.32 -11.02
N GLY A 89 7.29 9.81 -9.86
CA GLY A 89 7.16 9.11 -8.56
C GLY A 89 8.43 8.38 -8.13
N GLU A 90 9.48 9.17 -7.87
CA GLU A 90 10.71 8.89 -7.10
C GLU A 90 11.24 7.45 -7.08
N THR A 91 12.38 7.23 -7.77
CA THR A 91 13.66 6.69 -7.27
C THR A 91 13.69 5.74 -6.04
N ASN A 92 12.63 4.99 -5.77
CA ASN A 92 12.51 4.14 -4.60
C ASN A 92 11.83 2.84 -5.02
N ILE A 93 12.65 1.80 -5.21
CA ILE A 93 12.19 0.44 -5.53
C ILE A 93 11.71 -0.33 -4.29
N PHE A 94 11.92 0.20 -3.09
CA PHE A 94 11.55 -0.50 -1.87
C PHE A 94 10.03 -0.56 -1.76
N PRO A 95 9.48 -1.68 -1.26
CA PRO A 95 8.05 -1.79 -1.03
C PRO A 95 7.55 -0.69 -0.10
N GLU A 96 6.36 -0.19 -0.40
CA GLU A 96 5.61 0.70 0.47
C GLU A 96 4.34 0.01 0.94
N TYR A 97 3.99 0.25 2.20
CA TYR A 97 2.86 -0.39 2.88
C TYR A 97 1.85 0.68 3.28
N TYR A 98 0.58 0.46 2.94
CA TYR A 98 -0.53 1.27 3.39
C TYR A 98 -1.40 0.40 4.28
N LEU A 99 -1.40 0.69 5.58
CA LEU A 99 -2.24 0.01 6.56
C LEU A 99 -3.44 0.91 6.84
N ILE A 100 -4.64 0.38 6.63
CA ILE A 100 -5.87 1.15 6.69
C ILE A 100 -6.83 0.46 7.67
N PRO A 101 -6.80 0.83 8.96
CA PRO A 101 -7.78 0.37 9.94
C PRO A 101 -9.15 0.96 9.63
N LEU A 102 -10.04 0.16 9.04
CA LEU A 102 -11.37 0.62 8.60
C LEU A 102 -12.24 1.09 9.77
N LYS A 103 -11.99 0.61 10.99
CA LYS A 103 -12.68 1.07 12.20
C LYS A 103 -12.34 2.51 12.57
N CYS A 104 -11.16 3.00 12.18
CA CYS A 104 -10.71 4.37 12.46
C CYS A 104 -11.23 5.38 11.43
N PHE A 105 -11.73 4.92 10.29
CA PHE A 105 -12.29 5.78 9.26
C PHE A 105 -13.64 6.35 9.69
N THR A 106 -13.77 7.68 9.70
CA THR A 106 -14.91 8.43 10.25
C THR A 106 -16.06 8.67 9.27
N ASP A 107 -16.01 8.08 8.07
CA ASP A 107 -16.96 8.31 6.97
C ASP A 107 -16.94 9.76 6.42
N GLU A 108 -15.94 10.55 6.79
CA GLU A 108 -15.69 11.88 6.22
C GLU A 108 -14.92 11.74 4.91
N ILE A 109 -15.51 12.21 3.80
CA ILE A 109 -14.90 12.12 2.47
C ILE A 109 -14.10 13.39 2.16
N ARG A 110 -12.77 13.27 2.06
CA ARG A 110 -11.88 14.40 1.76
C ARG A 110 -11.25 14.29 0.37
N ASP A 111 -11.05 13.07 -0.12
CA ASP A 111 -10.44 12.80 -1.42
C ASP A 111 -10.95 11.51 -2.08
N ASP A 112 -10.33 11.12 -3.20
CA ASP A 112 -10.67 9.91 -3.94
C ASP A 112 -10.38 8.62 -3.15
N LEU A 113 -9.39 8.63 -2.26
CA LEU A 113 -9.05 7.47 -1.43
C LEU A 113 -10.14 7.26 -0.38
N ASP A 114 -10.62 8.32 0.26
CA ASP A 114 -11.72 8.23 1.23
C ASP A 114 -13.01 7.69 0.61
N GLN A 115 -13.31 8.02 -0.65
CA GLN A 115 -14.43 7.43 -1.38
C GLN A 115 -14.31 5.90 -1.48
N TRP A 116 -13.12 5.39 -1.78
CA TRP A 116 -12.86 3.95 -1.77
C TRP A 116 -13.01 3.34 -0.37
N LEU A 117 -12.52 4.03 0.67
CA LEU A 117 -12.66 3.55 2.05
C LEU A 117 -14.11 3.46 2.50
N TYR A 118 -14.91 4.47 2.17
CA TYR A 118 -16.34 4.45 2.41
C TYR A 118 -17.00 3.27 1.69
N ALA A 119 -16.68 3.06 0.42
CA ALA A 119 -17.24 1.96 -0.34
C ALA A 119 -16.89 0.58 0.23
N PHE A 120 -15.65 0.38 0.67
CA PHE A 120 -15.24 -0.88 1.29
C PHE A 120 -15.82 -1.11 2.69
N LYS A 121 -16.02 -0.04 3.46
CA LYS A 121 -16.58 -0.12 4.82
C LYS A 121 -18.09 -0.33 4.80
N ASN A 122 -18.80 0.41 3.95
CA ASN A 122 -20.27 0.43 3.91
C ASN A 122 -20.86 -0.51 2.85
N ASN A 123 -20.01 -1.06 1.96
CA ASN A 123 -20.43 -1.91 0.85
C ASN A 123 -21.45 -1.21 -0.08
N GLU A 124 -21.25 0.11 -0.28
CA GLU A 124 -22.13 0.99 -1.04
C GLU A 124 -21.27 2.02 -1.79
N VAL A 125 -21.65 2.36 -3.03
CA VAL A 125 -21.01 3.43 -3.80
C VAL A 125 -22.06 4.50 -4.13
N PRO A 126 -22.08 5.62 -3.37
CA PRO A 126 -22.92 6.77 -3.67
C PRO A 126 -22.74 7.29 -5.11
N ASP A 127 -23.81 7.82 -5.70
CA ASP A 127 -23.83 8.29 -7.10
C ASP A 127 -22.85 9.44 -7.35
N GLU A 128 -22.57 10.23 -6.33
CA GLU A 128 -21.66 11.36 -6.36
C GLU A 128 -20.18 10.98 -6.32
N PHE A 129 -19.84 9.72 -6.07
CA PHE A 129 -18.45 9.27 -6.02
C PHE A 129 -17.84 9.24 -7.42
N THR A 130 -16.68 9.90 -7.55
CA THR A 130 -15.97 10.12 -8.82
C THR A 130 -14.55 9.54 -8.81
N ALA A 131 -14.15 8.89 -7.72
CA ALA A 131 -12.84 8.26 -7.60
C ALA A 131 -12.55 7.35 -8.81
N PRO A 132 -11.34 7.44 -9.41
CA PRO A 132 -11.02 6.69 -10.61
C PRO A 132 -11.29 5.18 -10.45
N GLY A 133 -12.17 4.64 -11.29
CA GLY A 133 -12.50 3.21 -11.31
C GLY A 133 -13.57 2.76 -10.29
N ILE A 134 -14.08 3.65 -9.43
CA ILE A 134 -15.06 3.26 -8.39
C ILE A 134 -16.43 2.85 -8.95
N VAL A 135 -16.78 3.35 -10.13
CA VAL A 135 -17.99 2.94 -10.87
C VAL A 135 -17.97 1.44 -11.18
N ALA A 136 -16.81 0.85 -11.46
CA ALA A 136 -16.70 -0.59 -11.71
C ALA A 136 -16.92 -1.44 -10.44
N LEU A 137 -16.80 -0.83 -9.24
CA LEU A 137 -17.20 -1.48 -8.00
C LEU A 137 -18.72 -1.42 -7.84
N LYS A 138 -19.34 -0.27 -8.15
CA LYS A 138 -20.80 -0.09 -8.10
C LYS A 138 -21.53 -1.15 -8.91
N GLU A 139 -21.11 -1.38 -10.16
CA GLU A 139 -21.67 -2.42 -11.05
C GLU A 139 -21.57 -3.85 -10.50
N LYS A 140 -20.71 -4.11 -9.51
CA LYS A 140 -20.55 -5.43 -8.88
C LYS A 140 -21.30 -5.56 -7.56
N LEU A 141 -21.73 -4.44 -6.99
CA LEU A 141 -22.52 -4.39 -5.76
C LEU A 141 -24.02 -4.46 -6.04
N ASP A 142 -24.44 -4.00 -7.23
CA ASP A 142 -25.77 -4.24 -7.82
C ASP A 142 -25.95 -5.70 -8.27
#